data_AF-A0A0U3D1M6-F1
#
_entry.id   AF-A0A0U3D1M6-F1
#
_cell.length_a   1.000
_cell.length_b   1.000
_cell.length_c   1.000
_cell.angle_alpha   90.00
_cell.angle_beta   90.00
_cell.angle_gamma   90.00
#
_symmetry.space_group_name_H-M   'P 1'
#
loop_
_entity.id
_entity.type
_entity.pdbx_description
1 polymer ?
#
loop_
_entity_poly.entity_id
_entity_poly.type
_entity_poly.pdbx_seq_one_letter_code
_entity_poly.pdbx_strand_id
1 'polypeptide(L)'
;MKKNLPVNNQIDREQWSESSKRSYVYHYQRQHYEDIPYVCRRCRKACVFTGADQKIAFEIKKQYISQRRTLCGDCHAAFVALRDLHRAMELKWAAQKVALSRDLAFMEAWRNVLVLFPEFGSRIGGNMTKRLAVLIGEVTASTP
;
A
#
# COMPACT_ATOMS: atom_id res chain seq x y z
N MET A 1 32.61 2.32 -23.07
CA MET A 1 32.29 1.27 -22.07
C MET A 1 31.92 1.95 -20.75
N LYS A 2 30.62 2.00 -20.40
CA LYS A 2 30.21 2.51 -19.09
C LYS A 2 30.50 1.42 -18.06
N LYS A 3 31.53 1.61 -17.23
CA LYS A 3 31.79 0.73 -16.10
C LYS A 3 30.61 0.89 -15.13
N ASN A 4 29.73 -0.10 -15.08
CA ASN A 4 28.73 -0.17 -14.01
C ASN A 4 29.52 -0.35 -12.70
N LEU A 5 29.58 0.70 -11.88
CA LEU A 5 30.06 0.56 -10.50
C LEU A 5 29.16 -0.49 -9.82
N PRO A 6 29.73 -1.40 -9.01
CA PRO A 6 28.92 -2.31 -8.22
C PRO A 6 28.03 -1.48 -7.29
N VAL A 7 26.72 -1.67 -7.38
CA VAL A 7 25.79 -1.09 -6.41
C VAL A 7 26.16 -1.67 -5.06
N ASN A 8 26.60 -0.80 -4.13
CA ASN A 8 26.96 -1.22 -2.79
C ASN A 8 25.69 -1.64 -2.02
N ASN A 9 25.43 -2.95 -2.00
CA ASN A 9 24.33 -3.57 -1.27
C ASN A 9 24.67 -3.89 0.19
N GLN A 10 25.78 -3.37 0.73
CA GLN A 10 26.14 -3.56 2.13
C GLN A 10 25.09 -2.96 3.05
N ILE A 11 24.73 -3.72 4.08
CA ILE A 11 23.73 -3.34 5.08
C ILE A 11 24.37 -2.44 6.13
N ASP A 12 23.80 -1.26 6.34
CA ASP A 12 24.02 -0.43 7.53
C ASP A 12 22.81 -0.55 8.47
N ARG A 13 22.95 -1.41 9.48
CA ARG A 13 21.85 -1.69 10.43
C ARG A 13 21.59 -0.51 11.36
N GLU A 14 22.54 0.40 11.55
CA GLU A 14 22.31 1.57 12.38
C GLU A 14 21.34 2.56 11.74
N GLN A 15 21.20 2.47 10.42
CA GLN A 15 20.19 3.20 9.67
C GLN A 15 18.81 2.54 9.72
N TRP A 16 18.62 1.41 10.37
CA TRP A 16 17.29 0.81 10.44
C TRP A 16 16.39 1.53 11.45
N SER A 17 15.08 1.34 11.31
CA SER A 17 14.10 1.83 12.30
C SER A 17 14.32 1.16 13.66
N GLU A 18 13.94 1.83 14.75
CA GLU A 18 13.99 1.26 16.11
C GLU A 18 13.25 -0.08 16.22
N SER A 19 12.09 -0.21 15.55
CA SER A 19 11.36 -1.48 15.49
C SER A 19 12.16 -2.59 14.82
N SER A 20 12.93 -2.27 13.77
CA SER A 20 13.79 -3.23 13.09
C SER A 20 15.02 -3.58 13.92
N LYS A 21 15.60 -2.64 14.67
CA LYS A 21 16.72 -2.88 15.58
C LYS A 21 16.37 -3.85 16.72
N ARG A 22 15.11 -3.87 17.14
CA ARG A 22 14.58 -4.82 18.15
C ARG A 22 14.19 -6.18 17.57
N SER A 23 14.22 -6.33 16.25
CA SER A 23 13.83 -7.59 15.61
C SER A 23 14.98 -8.59 15.66
N TYR A 24 14.64 -9.88 15.62
CA TYR A 24 15.61 -10.96 15.47
C TYR A 24 16.57 -10.71 14.29
N VAL A 25 16.07 -10.17 13.17
CA VAL A 25 16.88 -9.92 11.96
C VAL A 25 18.06 -8.97 12.21
N TYR A 26 17.97 -8.07 13.19
CA TYR A 26 19.06 -7.18 13.56
C TYR A 26 20.30 -7.92 14.05
N HIS A 27 20.10 -9.01 14.80
CA HIS A 27 21.18 -9.75 15.43
C HIS A 27 21.76 -10.87 14.54
N TYR A 28 21.13 -11.19 13.40
CA TYR A 28 21.53 -12.31 12.53
C TYR A 28 22.28 -11.89 11.25
N GLN A 29 23.19 -12.77 10.82
CA GLN A 29 24.25 -12.57 9.83
C GLN A 29 23.75 -12.41 8.36
N ARG A 30 23.17 -11.25 8.02
CA ARG A 30 23.20 -10.73 6.65
C ARG A 30 24.12 -9.53 6.57
N GLN A 31 25.11 -9.58 5.68
CA GLN A 31 26.03 -8.46 5.43
C GLN A 31 25.59 -7.60 4.23
N HIS A 32 24.82 -8.19 3.33
CA HIS A 32 24.39 -7.56 2.08
C HIS A 32 22.89 -7.82 1.84
N TYR A 33 22.23 -6.88 1.17
CA TYR A 33 20.93 -7.12 0.57
C TYR A 33 21.06 -7.95 -0.70
N GLU A 34 20.11 -8.86 -0.90
CA GLU A 34 20.05 -9.79 -2.04
C GLU A 34 18.75 -9.56 -2.79
N ASP A 35 18.74 -9.75 -4.10
CA ASP A 35 17.52 -9.61 -4.89
C ASP A 35 16.43 -10.60 -4.44
N ILE A 36 15.26 -10.09 -4.08
CA ILE A 36 14.13 -10.91 -3.64
C ILE A 36 13.05 -10.92 -4.73
N PRO A 37 12.83 -12.04 -5.42
CA PRO A 37 11.74 -12.15 -6.39
C PRO A 37 10.39 -12.16 -5.67
N TYR A 38 9.39 -11.53 -6.29
CA TYR A 38 8.00 -11.56 -5.82
C TYR A 38 7.03 -11.41 -6.99
N VAL A 39 5.78 -11.81 -6.78
CA VAL A 39 4.71 -11.63 -7.76
C VAL A 39 3.76 -10.56 -7.25
N CYS A 40 3.48 -9.55 -8.08
CA CYS A 40 2.51 -8.53 -7.74
C CYS A 40 1.13 -9.18 -7.52
N ARG A 41 0.51 -8.89 -6.37
CA ARG A 41 -0.81 -9.41 -6.03
C ARG A 41 -1.89 -8.96 -7.02
N ARG A 42 -1.84 -7.70 -7.45
CA ARG A 42 -2.86 -7.10 -8.32
C ARG A 42 -2.71 -7.51 -9.78
N CYS A 43 -1.58 -7.18 -10.40
CA CYS A 43 -1.39 -7.41 -11.84
C CYS A 43 -0.66 -8.72 -12.18
N ARG A 44 -0.31 -9.54 -11.18
CA ARG A 44 0.39 -10.84 -11.35
C ARG A 44 1.77 -10.76 -12.04
N LYS A 45 2.30 -9.56 -12.28
CA LYS A 45 3.63 -9.34 -12.83
C LYS A 45 4.71 -9.88 -11.88
N ALA A 46 5.63 -10.70 -12.40
CA ALA A 46 6.84 -11.07 -11.70
C ALA A 46 7.77 -9.86 -11.58
N CYS A 47 8.30 -9.64 -10.38
CA CYS A 47 9.09 -8.46 -10.02
C CYS A 47 10.26 -8.88 -9.13
N VAL A 48 11.24 -8.00 -8.99
CA VAL A 48 12.38 -8.18 -8.08
C VAL A 48 12.44 -6.98 -7.14
N PHE A 49 12.58 -7.25 -5.85
CA PHE A 49 12.91 -6.23 -4.86
C PHE A 49 14.43 -6.24 -4.73
N THR A 50 15.08 -5.34 -5.45
CA THR A 50 16.54 -5.38 -5.58
C THR A 50 17.23 -5.03 -4.27
N GLY A 51 18.51 -5.39 -4.15
CA GLY A 51 19.31 -4.95 -2.99
C GLY A 51 19.35 -3.42 -2.81
N ALA A 52 19.37 -2.69 -3.94
CA ALA A 52 19.30 -1.23 -3.96
C ALA A 52 17.97 -0.70 -3.39
N ASP A 53 16.86 -1.29 -3.82
CA ASP A 53 15.53 -0.93 -3.34
C ASP A 53 15.37 -1.23 -1.85
N GLN A 54 15.98 -2.31 -1.37
CA GLN A 54 16.00 -2.68 0.05
C GLN A 54 16.75 -1.66 0.89
N LYS A 55 17.91 -1.18 0.43
CA LYS A 55 18.66 -0.11 1.10
C LYS A 55 17.81 1.16 1.23
N ILE A 56 17.16 1.59 0.14
CA ILE A 56 16.25 2.75 0.19
C ILE A 56 15.07 2.49 1.14
N ALA A 57 14.48 1.30 1.10
CA ALA A 57 13.34 0.96 1.94
C ALA A 57 13.67 0.97 3.44
N PHE A 58 14.74 0.30 3.83
CA PHE A 58 15.02 0.01 5.23
C PHE A 58 15.95 1.05 5.88
N GLU A 59 16.93 1.57 5.15
CA GLU A 59 17.91 2.52 5.70
C GLU A 59 17.48 3.98 5.51
N ILE A 60 16.78 4.32 4.42
CA ILE A 60 16.34 5.71 4.16
C ILE A 60 14.91 5.91 4.62
N LYS A 61 13.97 5.09 4.11
CA LYS A 61 12.54 5.20 4.41
C LYS A 61 12.14 4.56 5.74
N LYS A 62 13.10 3.93 6.43
CA LYS A 62 12.92 3.29 7.75
C LYS A 62 11.73 2.31 7.79
N GLN A 63 11.44 1.64 6.68
CA GLN A 63 10.45 0.58 6.63
C GLN A 63 10.88 -0.58 7.54
N TYR A 64 9.92 -1.30 8.11
CA TYR A 64 10.25 -2.44 8.97
C TYR A 64 10.96 -3.53 8.17
N ILE A 65 12.08 -4.05 8.68
CA ILE A 65 12.98 -4.96 7.95
C ILE A 65 12.29 -6.25 7.46
N SER A 66 11.28 -6.73 8.17
CA SER A 66 10.55 -7.94 7.77
C SER A 66 9.35 -7.66 6.85
N GLN A 67 9.15 -6.41 6.42
CA GLN A 67 8.10 -6.06 5.46
C GLN A 67 8.38 -6.68 4.10
N ARG A 68 7.37 -7.34 3.52
CA ARG A 68 7.45 -7.92 2.17
C ARG A 68 6.76 -7.02 1.13
N ARG A 69 7.35 -6.91 -0.06
CA ARG A 69 6.71 -6.30 -1.23
C ARG A 69 5.59 -7.22 -1.72
N THR A 70 4.41 -6.66 -1.92
CA THR A 70 3.23 -7.37 -2.47
C THR A 70 2.72 -6.75 -3.76
N LEU A 71 3.11 -5.51 -4.06
CA LEU A 71 2.73 -4.76 -5.24
C LEU A 71 3.98 -4.36 -6.02
N CYS A 72 3.92 -4.41 -7.35
CA CYS A 72 4.93 -3.79 -8.19
C CYS A 72 4.90 -2.25 -8.02
N GLY A 73 5.92 -1.55 -8.53
CA GLY A 73 6.01 -0.09 -8.46
C GLY A 73 4.74 0.62 -8.94
N ASP A 74 4.24 0.25 -10.11
CA ASP A 74 3.04 0.88 -10.72
C ASP A 74 1.78 0.62 -9.89
N CYS A 75 1.58 -0.61 -9.43
CA CYS A 75 0.44 -0.94 -8.57
C CYS A 75 0.54 -0.27 -7.19
N HIS A 76 1.75 -0.11 -6.65
CA HIS A 76 1.95 0.62 -5.40
C HIS A 76 1.65 2.11 -5.58
N ALA A 77 2.07 2.73 -6.68
CA ALA A 77 1.75 4.12 -6.99
C ALA A 77 0.24 4.33 -7.15
N ALA A 78 -0.44 3.45 -7.87
CA ALA A 78 -1.90 3.46 -8.00
C ALA A 78 -2.62 3.29 -6.64
N PHE A 79 -2.10 2.42 -5.77
CA PHE A 79 -2.64 2.23 -4.42
C PHE A 79 -2.53 3.51 -3.57
N VAL A 80 -1.38 4.20 -3.63
CA VAL A 80 -1.18 5.47 -2.92
C VAL A 80 -2.15 6.53 -3.43
N ALA A 81 -2.28 6.69 -4.75
CA ALA A 81 -3.24 7.63 -5.33
C ALA A 81 -4.69 7.34 -4.92
N LEU A 82 -5.09 6.06 -4.93
CA LEU A 82 -6.43 5.63 -4.49
C LEU A 82 -6.68 5.95 -3.01
N ARG A 83 -5.68 5.72 -2.15
CA ARG A 83 -5.76 6.05 -0.72
C ARG A 83 -5.88 7.55 -0.50
N ASP A 84 -5.13 8.35 -1.24
CA ASP A 84 -5.15 9.80 -1.10
C ASP A 84 -6.48 10.38 -1.62
N LEU A 85 -7.04 9.81 -2.70
CA LEU A 85 -8.40 10.13 -3.16
C LEU A 85 -9.46 9.76 -2.10
N HIS A 86 -9.39 8.55 -1.54
CA HIS A 86 -10.29 8.13 -0.46
C HIS A 86 -10.24 9.10 0.73
N ARG A 87 -9.04 9.51 1.14
CA ARG A 87 -8.85 10.49 2.22
C ARG A 87 -9.46 11.85 1.87
N ALA A 88 -9.31 12.31 0.63
CA ALA A 88 -9.93 13.56 0.19
C ALA A 88 -11.46 13.48 0.25
N MET A 89 -12.05 12.33 -0.13
CA MET A 89 -13.49 12.08 -0.02
C MET A 89 -13.96 12.03 1.44
N GLU A 90 -13.19 11.41 2.34
CA GLU A 90 -13.48 11.43 3.78
C GLU A 90 -13.52 12.85 4.35
N LEU A 91 -12.53 13.68 4.00
CA LEU A 91 -12.48 15.09 4.42
C LEU A 91 -13.66 15.89 3.87
N LYS A 92 -14.00 15.69 2.59
CA LYS A 92 -15.15 16.35 1.95
C LYS A 92 -16.47 15.94 2.63
N TRP A 93 -16.63 14.64 2.91
CA TRP A 93 -17.79 14.11 3.62
C TRP A 93 -17.91 14.67 5.03
N ALA A 94 -16.80 14.74 5.78
CA ALA A 94 -16.81 15.33 7.11
C ALA A 94 -17.27 16.80 7.11
N ALA A 95 -16.87 17.57 6.09
CA ALA A 95 -17.24 18.98 5.95
C ALA A 95 -18.67 19.21 5.44
N GLN A 96 -19.17 18.35 4.54
CA GLN A 96 -20.39 18.62 3.76
C GLN A 96 -21.40 17.46 3.79
N LYS A 97 -21.42 16.68 4.87
CA LYS A 97 -22.20 15.44 5.00
C LYS A 97 -23.66 15.56 4.57
N VAL A 98 -24.37 16.60 4.99
CA VAL A 98 -25.81 16.75 4.69
C VAL A 98 -26.03 16.89 3.19
N ALA A 99 -25.25 17.76 2.53
CA ALA A 99 -25.32 17.95 1.08
C ALA A 99 -24.91 16.68 0.33
N LEU A 100 -23.78 16.08 0.68
CA LEU A 100 -23.23 14.92 -0.02
C LEU A 100 -24.04 13.64 0.18
N SER A 101 -24.82 13.55 1.27
CA SER A 101 -25.71 12.40 1.51
C SER A 101 -26.86 12.30 0.50
N ARG A 102 -27.14 13.38 -0.24
CA ARG A 102 -28.14 13.45 -1.31
C ARG A 102 -27.50 13.51 -2.71
N ASP A 103 -26.17 13.56 -2.77
CA ASP A 103 -25.41 13.58 -4.01
C ASP A 103 -25.07 12.13 -4.41
N LEU A 104 -25.94 11.56 -5.25
CA LEU A 104 -25.81 10.18 -5.72
C LEU A 104 -24.47 9.96 -6.43
N ALA A 105 -24.06 10.90 -7.29
CA ALA A 105 -22.82 10.80 -8.06
C ALA A 105 -21.59 10.75 -7.15
N PHE A 106 -21.55 11.57 -6.10
CA PHE A 106 -20.47 11.50 -5.10
C PHE A 106 -20.45 10.16 -4.36
N MET A 107 -21.61 9.65 -3.94
CA MET A 107 -21.70 8.40 -3.20
C MET A 107 -21.27 7.20 -4.05
N GLU A 108 -21.69 7.14 -5.31
CA GLU A 108 -21.26 6.11 -6.27
C GLU A 108 -19.77 6.20 -6.55
N ALA A 109 -19.24 7.40 -6.79
CA ALA A 109 -17.81 7.60 -7.02
C ALA A 109 -16.99 7.13 -5.80
N TRP A 110 -17.44 7.42 -4.58
CA TRP A 110 -16.74 7.00 -3.37
C TRP A 110 -16.83 5.50 -3.15
N ARG A 111 -17.99 4.90 -3.39
CA ARG A 111 -18.16 3.44 -3.38
C ARG A 111 -17.22 2.77 -4.38
N ASN A 112 -17.11 3.31 -5.60
CA ASN A 112 -16.21 2.80 -6.64
C ASN A 112 -14.74 2.87 -6.23
N VAL A 113 -14.33 3.92 -5.51
CA VAL A 113 -12.99 3.99 -4.90
C VAL A 113 -12.79 2.88 -3.87
N LEU A 114 -13.79 2.64 -3.02
CA LEU A 114 -13.70 1.68 -1.92
C LEU A 114 -13.61 0.22 -2.38
N VAL A 115 -14.38 -0.15 -3.41
CA VAL A 115 -14.40 -1.53 -3.94
C VAL A 115 -13.08 -1.93 -4.62
N LEU A 116 -12.22 -0.97 -4.97
CA LEU A 116 -10.90 -1.25 -5.56
C LEU A 116 -9.84 -1.64 -4.52
N PHE A 117 -9.97 -1.25 -3.24
CA PHE A 117 -8.95 -1.54 -2.22
C PHE A 117 -8.61 -3.03 -2.02
N PRO A 118 -9.58 -3.96 -2.05
CA PRO A 118 -9.31 -5.39 -1.96
C PRO A 118 -8.35 -5.91 -3.04
N GLU A 119 -8.37 -5.35 -4.26
CA GLU A 119 -7.45 -5.74 -5.34
C GLU A 119 -5.97 -5.48 -4.97
N PHE A 120 -5.73 -4.48 -4.13
CA PHE A 120 -4.40 -4.15 -3.61
C PHE A 120 -4.06 -4.91 -2.32
N GLY A 121 -4.96 -5.76 -1.82
CA GLY A 121 -4.81 -6.48 -0.55
C GLY A 121 -5.11 -5.62 0.68
N SER A 122 -5.80 -4.49 0.51
CA SER A 122 -6.18 -3.57 1.60
C SER A 122 -7.63 -3.78 2.03
N ARG A 123 -7.91 -3.64 3.33
CA ARG A 123 -9.26 -3.76 3.92
C ARG A 123 -9.91 -2.41 4.27
N ILE A 124 -9.47 -1.33 3.63
CA ILE A 124 -9.97 0.03 3.91
C ILE A 124 -11.46 0.15 3.58
N GLY A 125 -12.19 0.81 4.46
CA GLY A 125 -13.54 1.33 4.18
C GLY A 125 -14.67 0.30 4.06
N GLY A 126 -14.52 -0.91 4.59
CA GLY A 126 -15.59 -1.93 4.58
C GLY A 126 -16.92 -1.44 5.17
N ASN A 127 -16.88 -0.73 6.31
CA ASN A 127 -18.09 -0.14 6.91
C ASN A 127 -18.66 1.01 6.08
N MET A 128 -17.79 1.87 5.52
CA MET A 128 -18.21 2.98 4.68
C MET A 128 -18.85 2.47 3.38
N THR A 129 -18.31 1.41 2.78
CA THR A 129 -18.87 0.78 1.57
C THR A 129 -20.30 0.34 1.79
N LYS A 130 -20.57 -0.36 2.91
CA LYS A 130 -21.93 -0.79 3.29
C LYS A 130 -22.85 0.40 3.51
N ARG A 131 -22.38 1.45 4.19
CA ARG A 131 -23.16 2.67 4.43
C ARG A 131 -23.55 3.36 3.13
N LEU A 132 -22.61 3.49 2.20
CA LEU A 132 -22.86 4.12 0.90
C LEU A 132 -23.86 3.29 0.09
N ALA A 133 -23.77 1.96 0.10
CA ALA A 133 -24.74 1.08 -0.56
C ALA A 133 -26.17 1.34 -0.06
N VAL A 134 -26.37 1.45 1.26
CA VAL A 134 -27.68 1.80 1.84
C VAL A 134 -28.16 3.18 1.40
N LEU A 135 -27.29 4.18 1.37
CA LEU A 135 -27.66 5.55 0.96
C LEU A 135 -27.97 5.67 -0.54
N ILE A 136 -27.32 4.85 -1.37
CA ILE A 136 -27.58 4.73 -2.81
C ILE A 136 -28.92 4.01 -3.07
N GLY A 137 -29.43 3.26 -2.08
CA GLY A 137 -30.64 2.45 -2.24
C GLY A 137 -30.39 1.05 -2.79
N GLU A 138 -29.14 0.59 -2.80
CA GLU A 138 -28.81 -0.81 -3.09
C GLU A 138 -29.25 -1.68 -1.90
N VAL A 139 -30.27 -2.52 -2.08
CA VAL A 139 -30.62 -3.55 -1.10
C VAL A 139 -29.43 -4.49 -0.98
N THR A 140 -28.72 -4.45 0.15
CA THR A 140 -27.64 -5.40 0.40
C THR A 140 -28.25 -6.79 0.54
N ALA A 141 -28.23 -7.57 -0.54
CA ALA A 141 -28.47 -9.00 -0.48
C ALA A 141 -27.34 -9.62 0.35
N SER A 142 -27.56 -9.72 1.66
CA SER A 142 -26.85 -10.66 2.52
C SER A 142 -27.04 -12.05 1.91
N THR A 143 -25.99 -12.56 1.26
CA THR A 143 -25.98 -13.93 0.74
C THR A 143 -25.74 -14.87 1.93
N PRO A 144 -26.49 -15.99 2.04
CA PRO A 144 -26.53 -16.88 3.20
C PRO A 144 -25.19 -17.54 3.56
#